data_AF-A0A2E0BDV3-F1
#
_entry.id   AF-A0A2E0BDV3-F1
#
_cell.length_a   1.000
_cell.length_b   1.000
_cell.length_c   1.000
_cell.angle_alpha   90.00
_cell.angle_beta   90.00
_cell.angle_gamma   90.00
#
_symmetry.space_group_name_H-M   'P 1'
#
loop_
_entity.id
_entity.type
_entity.pdbx_description
1 polymer ?
#
loop_
_entity_poly.entity_id
_entity_poly.type
_entity_poly.pdbx_seq_one_letter_code
_entity_poly.pdbx_strand_id
1 'polypeptide(L)'
;IDMIAPTYSIGMKDGKVRAVSGESYIMLIKYSEDGPEIETIIPYGSSSNPSSPHYTDQMQLYVDKKTKKMTLDKESIYKNAASVYNPN
;
A
#
# COMPACT_ATOMS: atom_id res chain seq x y z
N ILE A 1 -18.90 -2.48 -10.41
CA ILE A 1 -18.06 -2.47 -9.20
C ILE A 1 -16.81 -3.26 -9.55
N ASP A 2 -15.63 -2.70 -9.33
CA ASP A 2 -14.40 -3.52 -9.35
C ASP A 2 -14.48 -4.45 -8.12
N MET A 3 -14.55 -5.76 -8.34
CA MET A 3 -14.68 -6.73 -7.24
C MET A 3 -13.39 -6.89 -6.45
N ILE A 4 -12.25 -6.46 -6.99
CA ILE A 4 -10.93 -6.55 -6.36
C ILE A 4 -10.61 -5.26 -5.59
N ALA A 5 -11.31 -4.16 -5.88
CA ALA A 5 -11.11 -2.86 -5.28
C ALA A 5 -12.43 -2.11 -4.94
N PRO A 6 -13.36 -2.71 -4.19
CA PRO A 6 -14.59 -2.03 -3.80
C PRO A 6 -14.27 -0.86 -2.86
N THR A 7 -14.78 0.34 -3.17
CA THR A 7 -14.69 1.51 -2.31
C THR A 7 -16.07 2.09 -2.08
N TYR A 8 -16.46 2.23 -0.82
CA TYR A 8 -17.71 2.86 -0.39
C TYR A 8 -17.42 4.29 0.05
N SER A 9 -18.22 5.22 -0.47
CA SER A 9 -18.07 6.64 -0.18
C SER A 9 -19.36 7.23 0.38
N ILE A 10 -19.22 8.13 1.35
CA ILE A 10 -20.32 8.98 1.82
C ILE A 10 -20.17 10.39 1.26
N GLY A 11 -21.29 11.07 1.05
CA GLY A 11 -21.29 12.48 0.63
C GLY A 11 -20.69 13.39 1.71
N MET A 12 -19.93 14.40 1.27
CA MET A 12 -19.48 15.53 2.07
C MET A 12 -20.06 16.84 1.50
N LYS A 13 -19.84 17.96 2.19
CA LYS A 13 -20.16 19.29 1.67
C LYS A 13 -19.41 19.56 0.36
N ASP A 14 -19.97 20.45 -0.46
CA ASP A 14 -19.37 20.95 -1.70
C ASP A 14 -19.15 19.89 -2.79
N GLY A 15 -20.02 18.87 -2.85
CA GLY A 15 -19.95 17.81 -3.87
C GLY A 15 -18.77 16.85 -3.71
N LYS A 16 -17.99 16.97 -2.63
CA LYS A 16 -16.92 16.04 -2.29
C LYS A 16 -17.52 14.75 -1.73
N VAL A 17 -16.79 13.66 -1.87
CA VAL A 17 -17.12 12.37 -1.26
C VAL A 17 -15.95 11.88 -0.44
N ARG A 18 -16.23 11.19 0.67
CA ARG A 18 -15.22 10.57 1.52
C ARG A 18 -15.35 9.07 1.44
N ALA A 19 -14.26 8.39 1.09
CA ALA A 19 -14.14 6.95 1.26
C ALA A 19 -14.22 6.61 2.77
N VAL A 20 -15.16 5.73 3.13
CA VAL A 20 -15.40 5.29 4.51
C VAL A 20 -15.14 3.81 4.71
N SER A 21 -15.10 3.05 3.62
CA SER A 21 -14.78 1.64 3.61
C SER A 21 -14.22 1.29 2.24
N GLY A 22 -13.28 0.37 2.20
CA GLY A 22 -12.67 -0.12 0.97
C GLY A 22 -11.38 -0.88 1.26
N GLU A 23 -10.69 -1.26 0.20
CA GLU A 23 -9.46 -2.05 0.31
C GLU A 23 -8.39 -1.33 1.12
N SER A 24 -7.88 -2.04 2.11
CA SER A 24 -6.81 -1.54 2.99
C SER A 24 -5.45 -2.01 2.49
N TYR A 25 -5.38 -3.23 1.94
CA TYR A 25 -4.13 -3.84 1.50
C TYR A 25 -4.39 -4.87 0.41
N ILE A 26 -3.75 -4.69 -0.74
CA ILE A 26 -3.79 -5.65 -1.84
C ILE A 26 -2.40 -6.27 -1.98
N MET A 27 -2.34 -7.60 -1.99
CA MET A 27 -1.12 -8.38 -2.24
C MET A 27 -1.39 -9.39 -3.34
N LEU A 28 -0.54 -9.37 -4.36
CA LEU A 28 -0.51 -10.35 -5.44
C LEU A 28 0.78 -11.14 -5.31
N ILE A 29 0.66 -12.47 -5.29
CA ILE A 29 1.80 -13.38 -5.20
C ILE A 29 1.78 -14.30 -6.42
N LYS A 30 2.90 -14.35 -7.14
CA LYS A 30 3.15 -15.34 -8.18
C LYS A 30 4.27 -16.27 -7.71
N TYR A 31 4.01 -17.56 -7.72
CA TYR A 31 5.00 -18.58 -7.37
C TYR A 31 5.79 -18.99 -8.62
N SER A 32 7.12 -19.01 -8.51
CA SER A 32 8.05 -19.44 -9.56
C SER A 32 9.13 -20.35 -8.98
N GLU A 33 9.92 -20.99 -9.85
CA GLU A 33 11.07 -21.82 -9.42
C GLU A 33 12.12 -21.00 -8.66
N ASP A 34 12.26 -19.71 -8.99
CA ASP A 34 13.19 -18.77 -8.34
C ASP A 34 12.66 -18.21 -7.01
N GLY A 35 11.43 -18.58 -6.63
CA GLY A 35 10.75 -18.10 -5.42
C GLY A 35 9.51 -17.23 -5.70
N PRO A 36 8.90 -16.63 -4.66
CA PRO A 36 7.70 -15.82 -4.81
C PRO A 36 8.02 -14.41 -5.34
N GLU A 37 7.35 -14.02 -6.42
CA GLU A 37 7.27 -12.63 -6.88
C GLU A 37 6.10 -11.95 -6.15
N ILE A 38 6.39 -10.90 -5.37
CA ILE A 38 5.41 -10.24 -4.51
C ILE A 38 5.20 -8.80 -4.97
N GLU A 39 3.94 -8.46 -5.22
CA GLU A 39 3.50 -7.11 -5.52
C GLU A 39 2.43 -6.69 -4.53
N THR A 40 2.55 -5.47 -4.01
CA THR A 40 1.64 -4.97 -2.97
C THR A 40 1.25 -3.53 -3.22
N ILE A 41 0.14 -3.11 -2.63
CA ILE A 41 -0.23 -1.70 -2.54
C ILE A 41 -1.08 -1.45 -1.29
N ILE A 42 -0.79 -0.36 -0.58
CA ILE A 42 -1.61 0.16 0.54
C ILE A 42 -2.15 1.53 0.10
N PRO A 43 -3.42 1.63 -0.35
CA PRO A 43 -3.94 2.87 -0.95
C PRO A 43 -3.82 4.11 -0.06
N TYR A 44 -3.94 3.93 1.26
CA TYR A 44 -3.95 4.99 2.26
C TYR A 44 -2.60 5.19 2.98
N GLY A 45 -1.50 4.68 2.41
CA GLY A 45 -0.18 4.75 3.03
C GLY A 45 -0.01 3.82 4.25
N SER A 46 1.23 3.61 4.68
CA SER A 46 1.55 2.76 5.83
C SER A 46 1.54 3.49 7.17
N SER A 47 1.22 4.78 7.18
CA SER A 47 1.14 5.60 8.39
C SER A 47 -0.17 6.38 8.45
N SER A 48 -0.81 6.41 9.61
CA SER A 48 -1.96 7.27 9.86
C SER A 48 -1.58 8.68 10.32
N ASN A 49 -0.29 8.95 10.53
CA ASN A 49 0.20 10.28 10.93
C ASN A 49 0.29 11.19 9.69
N PRO A 50 -0.44 12.32 9.64
CA PRO A 50 -0.42 13.24 8.51
C PRO A 50 0.95 13.85 8.20
N SER A 51 1.88 13.90 9.16
CA SER A 51 3.24 14.40 8.94
C SER A 51 4.21 13.34 8.43
N SER A 52 3.80 12.07 8.37
CA SER A 52 4.63 10.99 7.85
C SER A 52 4.72 11.07 6.33
N PRO A 53 5.91 10.86 5.72
CA PRO A 53 6.01 10.70 4.27
C PRO A 53 5.17 9.51 3.77
N HIS A 54 4.88 8.55 4.64
CA HIS A 54 4.10 7.36 4.31
C HIS A 54 2.59 7.50 4.57
N TYR A 55 2.07 8.73 4.65
CA TYR A 55 0.64 8.99 4.84
C TYR A 55 -0.20 8.75 3.57
N THR A 56 0.32 9.10 2.38
CA THR A 56 -0.40 8.95 1.09
C THR A 56 0.52 8.59 -0.08
N ASP A 57 1.77 8.17 0.20
CA ASP A 57 2.81 7.91 -0.81
C ASP A 57 2.43 6.85 -1.87
N GLN A 58 1.53 5.94 -1.53
CA GLN A 58 1.05 4.87 -2.40
C GLN A 58 -0.29 5.19 -3.10
N MET A 59 -0.94 6.30 -2.76
CA MET A 59 -2.28 6.63 -3.29
C MET A 59 -2.26 6.80 -4.81
N GLN A 60 -1.25 7.49 -5.36
CA GLN A 60 -1.15 7.70 -6.80
C GLN A 60 -0.89 6.39 -7.55
N LEU A 61 -0.04 5.50 -7.01
CA LEU A 61 0.19 4.17 -7.58
C LEU A 61 -1.12 3.37 -7.65
N TYR A 62 -1.93 3.42 -6.59
CA TYR A 62 -3.23 2.77 -6.56
C TYR A 62 -4.21 3.34 -7.62
N VAL A 63 -4.30 4.67 -7.74
CA VAL A 63 -5.13 5.33 -8.78
C VAL A 63 -4.69 4.92 -10.19
N ASP A 64 -3.39 4.79 -10.40
CA ASP A 64 -2.79 4.33 -11.65
C ASP A 64 -2.94 2.81 -11.89
N LYS A 65 -3.55 2.07 -10.96
CA LYS A 65 -3.64 0.60 -10.97
C LYS A 65 -2.29 -0.09 -11.03
N LYS A 66 -1.30 0.49 -10.35
CA LYS A 66 0.06 -0.05 -10.22
C LYS A 66 0.28 -0.55 -8.80
N THR A 67 1.19 -1.50 -8.67
CA THR A 67 1.67 -2.07 -7.41
C THR A 67 3.14 -1.69 -7.20
N LYS A 68 3.62 -1.82 -5.96
CA LYS A 68 5.05 -1.82 -5.66
C LYS A 68 5.57 -3.24 -5.51
N LYS A 69 6.78 -3.49 -5.98
CA LYS A 69 7.48 -4.76 -5.74
C LYS A 69 7.90 -4.85 -4.28
N MET A 70 7.80 -6.05 -3.73
CA MET A 70 8.26 -6.40 -2.39
C MET A 70 9.22 -7.57 -2.45
N THR A 71 10.09 -7.67 -1.45
CA THR A 71 11.04 -8.77 -1.32
C THR A 71 11.03 -9.30 0.11
N LEU A 72 11.30 -10.59 0.24
CA LEU A 72 11.58 -11.26 1.52
C LEU A 72 13.08 -11.46 1.76
N ASP A 73 13.92 -11.04 0.80
CA ASP A 73 15.37 -11.11 0.93
C ASP A 73 15.88 -10.14 2.00
N LYS A 74 16.49 -10.71 3.04
CA LYS A 74 16.92 -9.96 4.22
C LYS A 74 17.99 -8.93 3.85
N GLU A 75 18.98 -9.29 3.05
CA GLU A 75 20.08 -8.39 2.72
C GLU A 75 19.60 -7.14 1.98
N SER A 76 18.71 -7.32 0.99
CA SER A 76 18.07 -6.23 0.26
C SER A 76 17.19 -5.37 1.16
N ILE A 77 16.43 -5.97 2.09
CA ILE A 77 15.61 -5.21 3.05
C ILE A 77 16.50 -4.32 3.92
N TYR A 78 17.57 -4.85 4.51
CA TYR A 78 18.45 -4.08 5.38
C TYR A 78 19.22 -2.99 4.60
N LYS A 79 19.59 -3.25 3.34
CA LYS A 79 20.25 -2.27 2.47
C LYS A 79 19.33 -1.07 2.13
N ASN A 80 18.04 -1.32 1.95
CA ASN A 80 17.07 -0.30 1.53
C ASN A 80 16.23 0.27 2.69
N ALA A 81 16.50 -0.15 3.94
CA ALA A 81 15.71 0.25 5.11
C ALA A 81 15.84 1.75 5.38
N ALA A 82 14.70 2.45 5.52
CA ALA A 82 14.68 3.85 5.94
C ALA A 82 15.10 4.04 7.41
N SER A 83 14.82 3.03 8.25
CA SER A 83 15.27 2.98 9.63
C SER A 83 15.41 1.52 10.08
N VAL A 84 16.33 1.27 11.01
CA VAL A 84 16.48 -0.03 11.68
C VAL A 84 16.27 0.22 13.17
N TYR A 85 15.22 -0.35 13.74
CA TYR A 85 14.90 -0.22 15.15
C TYR A 85 15.59 -1.34 15.96
N ASN A 86 16.30 -0.97 17.02
CA ASN A 86 16.84 -1.90 18.01
C ASN A 86 16.40 -1.43 19.42
N PRO A 87 15.49 -2.14 20.09
CA PRO A 87 14.94 -1.75 21.39
C PRO A 87 15.85 -2.01 22.60
N ASN A 88 17.01 -2.66 22.42
CA ASN A 88 17.91 -3.07 23.50
C ASN A 88 19.16 -2.19 23.61
#